data_AF-A0A4R4VM11-F1
#
_entry.id   AF-A0A4R4VM11-F1
#
_cell.length_a   1.000
_cell.length_b   1.000
_cell.length_c   1.000
_cell.angle_alpha   90.00
_cell.angle_beta   90.00
_cell.angle_gamma   90.00
#
_symmetry.space_group_name_H-M   'P 1'
#
loop_
_entity.id
_entity.type
_entity.pdbx_description
1 polymer ?
#
loop_
_entity_poly.entity_id
_entity_poly.type
_entity_poly.pdbx_seq_one_letter_code
_entity_poly.pdbx_strand_id
1 'polypeptide(L)'
;MKPLTSGLRSLLRFLFAAGDIDRDLSPVVPSVAGWQLSGIPVGADDEAVTTLLASCNRATAIGRRDFAVLLLMARLGLRAVEVARLRLEDIDWRGGELTVRGKGGRVDQMPLPSDVGGALADWLRNGRRPSTLREVFTRTIGPDAPMKRQSIVTVPRHASLRAGIAMVGAHRLRHRVACRVLADGGSLAEVAELLRHNDHASSAIYAKVDLTALAAVVRPWPMAVGDDDTA
;
A
#
# COMPACT_ATOMS: atom_id res chain seq x y z
N MET A 1 -14.51 -17.12 -1.46
CA MET A 1 -14.56 -18.24 -0.49
C MET A 1 -13.80 -18.00 0.82
N LYS A 2 -12.56 -17.48 0.83
CA LYS A 2 -11.83 -17.17 2.09
C LYS A 2 -12.54 -16.20 3.06
N PRO A 3 -13.18 -15.09 2.61
CA PRO A 3 -13.90 -14.19 3.51
C PRO A 3 -15.11 -14.87 4.17
N LEU A 4 -15.80 -15.73 3.41
CA LEU A 4 -16.96 -16.48 3.88
C LEU A 4 -16.57 -17.50 4.97
N THR A 5 -15.49 -18.26 4.76
CA THR A 5 -14.99 -19.23 5.75
C THR A 5 -14.41 -18.56 6.99
N SER A 6 -13.75 -17.41 6.85
CA SER A 6 -13.29 -16.61 7.98
C SER A 6 -14.45 -16.03 8.79
N GLY A 7 -15.48 -15.50 8.11
CA GLY A 7 -16.68 -14.98 8.74
C GLY A 7 -17.47 -16.06 9.47
N LEU A 8 -17.65 -17.23 8.83
CA LEU A 8 -18.35 -18.36 9.42
C LEU A 8 -17.64 -18.90 10.67
N ARG A 9 -16.31 -19.06 10.66
CA ARG A 9 -15.57 -19.43 11.88
C ARG A 9 -15.72 -18.42 13.00
N SER A 10 -15.68 -17.13 12.66
CA SER A 10 -15.83 -16.07 13.67
C SER A 10 -17.22 -16.05 14.28
N LEU A 11 -18.26 -16.28 13.47
CA LEU A 11 -19.65 -16.40 13.95
C LEU A 11 -19.84 -17.63 14.84
N LEU A 12 -19.36 -18.80 14.42
CA LEU A 12 -19.51 -20.03 15.21
C LEU A 12 -18.79 -19.95 16.57
N ARG A 13 -17.61 -19.30 16.62
CA ARG A 13 -16.92 -19.02 17.89
C ARG A 13 -17.72 -18.07 18.78
N PHE A 14 -18.33 -17.05 18.18
CA PHE A 14 -19.19 -16.12 18.92
C PHE A 14 -20.41 -16.84 19.51
N LEU A 15 -21.12 -17.64 18.72
CA LEU A 15 -22.30 -18.38 19.18
C LEU A 15 -21.96 -19.38 20.30
N PHE A 16 -20.78 -20.03 20.22
CA PHE A 16 -20.31 -20.91 21.29
C PHE A 16 -19.99 -20.11 22.57
N ALA A 17 -19.29 -18.98 22.44
CA ALA A 17 -18.97 -18.12 23.57
C ALA A 17 -20.22 -17.45 24.18
N ALA A 18 -21.25 -17.21 23.38
CA ALA A 18 -22.54 -16.68 23.82
C ALA A 18 -23.47 -17.73 24.44
N GLY A 19 -23.13 -19.02 24.32
CA GLY A 19 -23.93 -20.14 24.84
C GLY A 19 -25.12 -20.53 23.96
N ASP A 20 -25.23 -19.99 22.74
CA ASP A 20 -26.29 -20.33 21.79
C ASP A 20 -26.06 -21.70 21.12
N ILE A 21 -24.84 -22.24 21.22
CA ILE A 21 -24.49 -23.60 20.79
C ILE A 21 -23.62 -24.27 21.85
N ASP A 22 -23.85 -25.57 22.06
CA ASP A 22 -23.20 -26.34 23.14
C ASP A 22 -21.76 -26.77 22.81
N ARG A 23 -21.31 -26.59 21.56
CA ARG A 23 -19.99 -27.02 21.09
C ARG A 23 -19.43 -26.05 20.05
N ASP A 24 -18.12 -25.81 20.12
CA ASP A 24 -17.43 -25.03 19.09
C ASP A 24 -17.41 -25.79 17.75
N LEU A 25 -18.22 -25.31 16.80
CA LEU A 25 -18.29 -25.82 15.43
C LEU A 25 -17.29 -25.13 14.48
N SER A 26 -16.52 -24.13 14.95
CA SER A 26 -15.51 -23.47 14.13
C SER A 26 -14.44 -24.39 13.50
N PRO A 27 -14.05 -25.53 14.12
CA PRO A 27 -13.11 -26.48 13.52
C PRO A 27 -13.68 -27.25 12.32
N VAL A 28 -15.02 -27.36 12.22
CA VAL A 28 -15.71 -28.12 11.15
C VAL A 28 -15.69 -27.35 9.83
N VAL A 29 -15.52 -26.02 9.88
CA VAL A 29 -15.43 -25.20 8.67
C VAL A 29 -14.18 -25.61 7.87
N PRO A 30 -14.34 -26.10 6.63
CA PRO A 30 -13.21 -26.60 5.84
C PRO A 30 -12.17 -25.50 5.60
N SER A 31 -10.89 -25.88 5.65
CA SER A 31 -9.82 -25.00 5.22
C SER A 31 -9.85 -24.92 3.70
N VAL A 32 -10.15 -23.73 3.17
CA VAL A 32 -9.96 -23.48 1.74
C VAL A 32 -8.47 -23.23 1.54
N ALA A 33 -7.80 -24.15 0.85
CA ALA A 33 -6.43 -23.96 0.41
C ALA A 33 -6.33 -22.60 -0.27
N GLY A 34 -5.55 -21.71 0.32
CA GLY A 34 -5.17 -20.51 -0.38
C GLY A 34 -3.72 -20.25 -0.06
N TRP A 35 -2.92 -20.75 -0.98
CA TRP A 35 -1.50 -20.52 -1.12
C TRP A 35 -1.18 -19.07 -0.77
N GLN A 36 -0.50 -18.87 0.36
CA GLN A 36 -0.01 -17.56 0.73
C GLN A 36 1.02 -17.12 -0.31
N LEU A 37 1.06 -15.81 -0.60
CA LEU A 37 1.97 -15.22 -1.59
C LEU A 37 1.79 -15.76 -3.02
N SER A 38 0.64 -16.34 -3.39
CA SER A 38 0.47 -16.99 -4.71
C SER A 38 0.62 -16.05 -5.90
N GLY A 39 0.33 -14.75 -5.73
CA GLY A 39 0.51 -13.73 -6.75
C GLY A 39 1.89 -13.10 -6.70
N ILE A 40 2.40 -12.68 -7.86
CA ILE A 40 3.60 -11.84 -7.97
C ILE A 40 3.17 -10.39 -7.72
N PRO A 41 3.88 -9.61 -6.87
CA PRO A 41 3.66 -8.18 -6.75
C PRO A 41 3.85 -7.49 -8.10
N VAL A 42 2.77 -6.94 -8.66
CA VAL A 42 2.85 -6.13 -9.88
C VAL A 42 2.72 -4.66 -9.48
N GLY A 43 3.84 -3.94 -9.62
CA GLY A 43 3.88 -2.49 -9.46
C GLY A 43 3.02 -1.76 -10.51
N ALA A 44 2.81 -0.47 -10.27
CA ALA A 44 2.44 0.43 -11.36
C ALA A 44 3.72 0.83 -12.11
N ASP A 45 3.64 0.92 -13.43
CA ASP A 45 4.77 1.37 -14.26
C ASP A 45 4.97 2.89 -14.11
N ASP A 46 6.17 3.38 -14.41
CA ASP A 46 6.53 4.80 -14.23
C ASP A 46 5.67 5.73 -15.09
N GLU A 47 5.37 5.32 -16.32
CA GLU A 47 4.47 6.04 -17.21
C GLU A 47 3.06 6.10 -16.62
N ALA A 48 2.54 4.98 -16.09
CA ALA A 48 1.22 4.94 -15.47
C ALA A 48 1.13 5.88 -14.25
N VAL A 49 2.16 5.95 -13.42
CA VAL A 49 2.22 6.89 -12.28
C VAL A 49 2.28 8.34 -12.75
N THR A 50 3.09 8.64 -13.77
CA THR A 50 3.19 9.98 -14.35
C THR A 50 1.85 10.43 -14.90
N THR A 51 1.18 9.57 -15.67
CA THR A 51 -0.15 9.81 -16.26
C THR A 51 -1.23 9.95 -15.18
N LEU A 52 -1.17 9.16 -14.10
CA LEU A 52 -2.06 9.30 -12.94
C LEU A 52 -1.93 10.67 -12.28
N LEU A 53 -0.71 11.10 -11.99
CA LEU A 53 -0.45 12.38 -11.36
C LEU A 53 -0.87 13.54 -12.28
N ALA A 54 -0.60 13.44 -13.58
CA ALA A 54 -1.01 14.44 -14.57
C ALA A 54 -2.54 14.56 -14.72
N SER A 55 -3.29 13.47 -14.50
CA SER A 55 -4.76 13.47 -14.58
C SER A 55 -5.48 14.30 -13.52
N CYS A 56 -4.75 14.75 -12.48
CA CYS A 56 -5.34 15.50 -11.38
C CYS A 56 -5.41 17.00 -11.73
N ASN A 57 -6.61 17.54 -11.92
CA ASN A 57 -6.80 18.97 -12.15
C ASN A 57 -6.53 19.79 -10.87
N ARG A 58 -5.28 20.24 -10.72
CA ARG A 58 -4.80 21.04 -9.57
C ARG A 58 -5.41 22.45 -9.48
N ALA A 59 -6.21 22.91 -10.45
CA ALA A 59 -7.00 24.13 -10.27
C ALA A 59 -8.19 23.91 -9.32
N THR A 60 -8.61 22.66 -9.10
CA THR A 60 -9.75 22.32 -8.24
C THR A 60 -9.29 21.80 -6.88
N ALA A 61 -10.09 22.04 -5.83
CA ALA A 61 -9.83 21.51 -4.50
C ALA A 61 -9.69 19.97 -4.50
N ILE A 62 -10.58 19.27 -5.22
CA ILE A 62 -10.53 17.80 -5.35
C ILE A 62 -9.26 17.35 -6.04
N GLY A 63 -8.83 18.02 -7.12
CA GLY A 63 -7.61 17.65 -7.83
C GLY A 63 -6.33 17.92 -7.03
N ARG A 64 -6.24 19.01 -6.27
CA ARG A 64 -5.12 19.25 -5.34
C ARG A 64 -5.04 18.16 -4.26
N ARG A 65 -6.19 17.80 -3.68
CA ARG A 65 -6.31 16.72 -2.71
C ARG A 65 -5.86 15.39 -3.29
N ASP A 66 -6.44 15.00 -4.42
CA ASP A 66 -6.16 13.72 -5.07
C ASP A 66 -4.69 13.64 -5.47
N PHE A 67 -4.11 14.73 -6.00
CA PHE A 67 -2.69 14.80 -6.34
C PHE A 67 -1.80 14.57 -5.12
N ALA A 68 -2.05 15.25 -4.01
CA ALA A 68 -1.29 15.05 -2.76
C ALA A 68 -1.42 13.62 -2.22
N VAL A 69 -2.64 13.04 -2.24
CA VAL A 69 -2.88 11.65 -1.84
C VAL A 69 -2.10 10.66 -2.72
N LEU A 70 -2.14 10.83 -4.04
CA LEU A 70 -1.41 9.97 -4.98
C LEU A 70 0.09 10.07 -4.78
N LEU A 71 0.61 11.28 -4.59
CA LEU A 71 2.04 11.51 -4.41
C LEU A 71 2.56 10.87 -3.12
N LEU A 72 1.83 11.00 -2.01
CA LEU A 72 2.12 10.28 -0.76
C LEU A 72 2.18 8.76 -0.95
N MET A 73 1.25 8.19 -1.72
CA MET A 73 1.24 6.75 -1.99
C MET A 73 2.36 6.31 -2.94
N ALA A 74 2.62 7.08 -3.98
CA ALA A 74 3.51 6.70 -5.08
C ALA A 74 4.99 7.02 -4.81
N ARG A 75 5.27 8.04 -3.98
CA ARG A 75 6.64 8.44 -3.57
C ARG A 75 7.05 7.81 -2.24
N LEU A 76 6.17 7.83 -1.23
CA LEU A 76 6.48 7.36 0.13
C LEU A 76 5.91 5.96 0.46
N GLY A 77 5.20 5.34 -0.50
CA GLY A 77 4.62 4.01 -0.32
C GLY A 77 3.55 3.94 0.76
N LEU A 78 2.94 5.06 1.16
CA LEU A 78 2.00 5.12 2.29
C LEU A 78 0.75 4.27 2.06
N ARG A 79 0.30 3.55 3.10
CA ARG A 79 -0.98 2.83 3.07
C ARG A 79 -2.12 3.85 3.10
N ALA A 80 -3.25 3.50 2.49
CA ALA A 80 -4.45 4.35 2.54
C ALA A 80 -4.93 4.69 3.96
N VAL A 81 -4.68 3.82 4.95
CA VAL A 81 -5.00 4.10 6.35
C VAL A 81 -4.01 5.07 7.00
N GLU A 82 -2.74 5.03 6.61
CA GLU A 82 -1.69 5.95 7.07
C GLU A 82 -2.00 7.35 6.54
N VAL A 83 -2.30 7.47 5.24
CA VAL A 83 -2.73 8.74 4.62
C VAL A 83 -4.01 9.28 5.27
N ALA A 84 -5.01 8.43 5.51
CA ALA A 84 -6.27 8.85 6.12
C ALA A 84 -6.13 9.34 7.58
N ARG A 85 -5.08 8.89 8.28
CA ARG A 85 -4.83 9.22 9.69
C ARG A 85 -3.81 10.34 9.87
N LEU A 86 -3.20 10.81 8.79
CA LEU A 86 -2.17 11.83 8.85
C LEU A 86 -2.73 13.14 9.43
N ARG A 87 -2.05 13.68 10.44
CA ARG A 87 -2.44 14.93 11.12
C ARG A 87 -1.46 16.05 10.80
N LEU A 88 -1.88 17.29 11.03
CA LEU A 88 -1.07 18.49 10.78
C LEU A 88 0.22 18.48 11.60
N GLU A 89 0.16 18.03 12.85
CA GLU A 89 1.31 17.87 13.75
C GLU A 89 2.27 16.75 13.34
N ASP A 90 1.86 15.85 12.44
CA ASP A 90 2.74 14.80 11.95
C ASP A 90 3.69 15.33 10.84
N ILE A 91 3.54 16.59 10.40
CA ILE A 91 4.37 17.20 9.35
C ILE A 91 5.32 18.23 9.98
N ASP A 92 6.61 17.91 10.02
CA ASP A 92 7.65 18.88 10.37
C ASP A 92 8.17 19.56 9.09
N TRP A 93 7.62 20.75 8.82
CA TRP A 93 8.01 21.58 7.68
C TRP A 93 9.43 22.12 7.76
N ARG A 94 9.98 22.29 8.97
CA ARG A 94 11.32 22.85 9.17
C ARG A 94 12.38 21.76 9.10
N GLY A 95 12.13 20.63 9.76
CA GLY A 95 12.98 19.44 9.69
C GLY A 95 12.88 18.72 8.34
N GLY A 96 11.81 18.94 7.57
CA GLY A 96 11.59 18.22 6.32
C GLY A 96 11.27 16.76 6.57
N GLU A 97 10.47 16.48 7.61
CA GLU A 97 10.14 15.13 8.05
C GLU A 97 8.63 14.91 8.14
N LEU A 98 8.22 13.66 7.93
CA LEU A 98 6.86 13.18 8.03
C LEU A 98 6.78 12.04 9.04
N THR A 99 5.95 12.22 10.06
CA THR A 99 5.65 11.18 11.04
C THR A 99 4.49 10.31 10.55
N VAL A 100 4.67 9.01 10.50
CA VAL A 100 3.68 8.06 9.98
C VAL A 100 3.29 7.06 11.04
N ARG A 101 1.98 7.01 11.31
CA ARG A 101 1.39 6.15 12.35
C ARG A 101 0.84 4.87 11.74
N GLY A 102 1.55 3.77 11.94
CA GLY A 102 1.26 2.45 11.42
C GLY A 102 0.27 1.63 12.26
N LYS A 103 0.14 0.35 11.90
CA LYS A 103 -0.65 -0.62 12.67
C LYS A 103 0.05 -0.93 13.99
N GLY A 104 -0.71 -1.08 15.07
CA GLY A 104 -0.18 -1.51 16.37
C GLY A 104 0.55 -0.43 17.15
N GLY A 105 0.33 0.85 16.84
CA GLY A 105 0.94 1.98 17.57
C GLY A 105 2.36 2.33 17.12
N ARG A 106 2.92 1.62 16.12
CA ARG A 106 4.21 1.97 15.53
C ARG A 106 4.17 3.37 14.92
N VAL A 107 5.19 4.16 15.23
CA VAL A 107 5.41 5.49 14.69
C VAL A 107 6.77 5.47 14.02
N ASP A 108 6.81 5.81 12.74
CA ASP A 108 8.05 5.94 11.96
C ASP A 108 8.17 7.37 11.45
N GLN A 109 9.40 7.89 11.39
CA GLN A 109 9.71 9.16 10.73
C GLN A 109 10.35 8.88 9.38
N MET A 110 10.03 9.70 8.38
CA MET A 110 10.63 9.62 7.05
C MET A 110 10.87 11.01 6.49
N PRO A 111 11.84 11.18 5.57
CA PRO A 111 12.01 12.44 4.89
C PRO A 111 10.71 12.83 4.17
N LEU A 112 10.46 14.13 4.11
CA LEU A 112 9.41 14.77 3.32
C LEU A 112 10.05 15.40 2.08
N PRO A 113 10.08 14.68 0.93
CA PRO A 113 10.57 15.24 -0.32
C PRO A 113 9.86 16.54 -0.67
N SER A 114 10.58 17.48 -1.28
CA SER A 114 10.09 18.84 -1.56
C SER A 114 8.85 18.85 -2.46
N ASP A 115 8.72 17.91 -3.38
CA ASP A 115 7.55 17.72 -4.22
C ASP A 115 6.33 17.26 -3.41
N VAL A 116 6.53 16.36 -2.45
CA VAL A 116 5.48 15.87 -1.54
C VAL A 116 5.04 16.97 -0.61
N GLY A 117 6.00 17.66 0.01
CA GLY A 117 5.75 18.83 0.86
C GLY A 117 5.03 19.93 0.09
N GLY A 118 5.47 20.24 -1.14
CA GLY A 118 4.82 21.21 -2.02
C GLY A 118 3.36 20.85 -2.32
N ALA A 119 3.09 19.59 -2.66
CA ALA A 119 1.73 19.11 -2.92
C ALA A 119 0.83 19.19 -1.67
N LEU A 120 1.36 18.82 -0.50
CA LEU A 120 0.66 18.94 0.77
C LEU A 120 0.36 20.40 1.12
N ALA A 121 1.35 21.29 0.98
CA ALA A 121 1.18 22.71 1.25
C ALA A 121 0.15 23.33 0.31
N ASP A 122 0.18 22.96 -0.97
CA ASP A 122 -0.78 23.42 -1.97
C ASP A 122 -2.22 22.96 -1.64
N TRP A 123 -2.40 21.70 -1.27
CA TRP A 123 -3.69 21.21 -0.76
C TRP A 123 -4.14 21.98 0.48
N LEU A 124 -3.28 22.09 1.49
CA LEU A 124 -3.62 22.69 2.78
C LEU A 124 -3.95 24.19 2.68
N ARG A 125 -3.28 24.93 1.78
CA ARG A 125 -3.48 26.38 1.60
C ARG A 125 -4.59 26.70 0.62
N ASN A 126 -4.69 25.96 -0.49
CA ASN A 126 -5.49 26.36 -1.64
C ASN A 126 -6.67 25.42 -1.94
N GLY A 127 -6.72 24.23 -1.34
CA GLY A 127 -7.78 23.24 -1.60
C GLY A 127 -8.62 22.87 -0.38
N ARG A 128 -8.02 22.85 0.80
CA ARG A 128 -8.68 22.46 2.04
C ARG A 128 -9.59 23.59 2.52
N ARG A 129 -10.86 23.27 2.80
CA ARG A 129 -11.79 24.21 3.42
C ARG A 129 -11.32 24.56 4.84
N PRO A 130 -11.56 25.78 5.34
CA PRO A 130 -11.35 26.10 6.74
C PRO A 130 -12.05 25.08 7.64
N SER A 131 -11.30 24.55 8.60
CA SER A 131 -11.73 23.42 9.43
C SER A 131 -10.95 23.44 10.74
N THR A 132 -11.58 23.06 11.85
CA THR A 132 -10.92 22.87 13.15
C THR A 132 -10.26 21.50 13.27
N LEU A 133 -10.51 20.60 12.31
CA LEU A 133 -9.97 19.26 12.29
C LEU A 133 -8.44 19.28 12.16
N ARG A 134 -7.81 18.29 12.78
CA ARG A 134 -6.35 18.16 12.77
C ARG A 134 -5.86 17.23 11.67
N GLU A 135 -6.75 16.47 11.05
CA GLU A 135 -6.46 15.59 9.93
C GLU A 135 -6.11 16.41 8.68
N VAL A 136 -5.06 15.99 7.97
CA VAL A 136 -4.58 16.64 6.74
C VAL A 136 -5.63 16.56 5.64
N PHE A 137 -6.28 15.40 5.51
CA PHE A 137 -7.28 15.15 4.47
C PHE A 137 -8.69 15.16 5.07
N THR A 138 -9.43 16.22 4.77
CA THR A 138 -10.85 16.36 5.13
C THR A 138 -11.74 16.24 3.89
N ARG A 139 -13.05 16.07 4.12
CA ARG A 139 -14.02 16.03 3.03
C ARG A 139 -14.10 17.36 2.30
N THR A 140 -14.13 17.29 0.97
CA THR A 140 -14.27 18.48 0.11
C THR A 140 -15.74 18.87 -0.12
N ILE A 141 -16.67 17.93 0.11
CA ILE A 141 -18.12 18.09 -0.10
C ILE A 141 -18.85 17.53 1.13
N GLY A 142 -19.91 18.23 1.57
CA GLY A 142 -20.72 17.85 2.73
C GLY A 142 -20.20 18.43 4.04
N PRO A 143 -20.65 17.88 5.20
CA PRO A 143 -20.22 18.33 6.51
C PRO A 143 -18.71 18.17 6.71
N ASP A 144 -18.13 19.10 7.47
CA ASP A 144 -16.71 19.05 7.80
C ASP A 144 -16.41 17.78 8.62
N ALA A 145 -15.60 16.91 8.03
CA ALA A 145 -15.25 15.62 8.62
C ALA A 145 -13.95 15.10 8.00
N PRO A 146 -13.18 14.26 8.72
CA PRO A 146 -12.03 13.59 8.16
C PRO A 146 -12.39 12.69 6.98
N MET A 147 -11.47 12.57 6.03
CA MET A 147 -11.63 11.66 4.90
C MET A 147 -11.45 10.21 5.37
N LYS A 148 -12.44 9.36 5.07
CA LYS A 148 -12.39 7.95 5.47
C LYS A 148 -11.32 7.21 4.65
N ARG A 149 -10.70 6.18 5.24
CA ARG A 149 -9.79 5.24 4.54
C ARG A 149 -10.37 4.76 3.21
N GLN A 150 -11.65 4.40 3.17
CA GLN A 150 -12.29 3.92 1.94
C GLN A 150 -12.26 4.96 0.81
N SER A 151 -12.50 6.23 1.14
CA SER A 151 -12.41 7.34 0.17
C SER A 151 -10.97 7.52 -0.33
N ILE A 152 -9.97 7.34 0.53
CA ILE A 152 -8.56 7.40 0.12
C ILE A 152 -8.20 6.23 -0.82
N VAL A 153 -8.75 5.02 -0.57
CA VAL A 153 -8.56 3.86 -1.46
C VAL A 153 -9.14 4.08 -2.86
N THR A 154 -10.20 4.87 -3.00
CA THR A 154 -10.83 5.13 -4.30
C THR A 154 -10.09 6.21 -5.11
N VAL A 155 -9.26 7.06 -4.50
CA VAL A 155 -8.54 8.13 -5.21
C VAL A 155 -7.70 7.60 -6.40
N PRO A 156 -6.80 6.61 -6.24
CA PRO A 156 -6.09 6.01 -7.37
C PRO A 156 -7.01 5.45 -8.45
N ARG A 157 -8.13 4.84 -8.06
CA ARG A 157 -9.08 4.28 -9.00
C ARG A 157 -9.77 5.35 -9.85
N HIS A 158 -10.24 6.41 -9.22
CA HIS A 158 -10.84 7.53 -9.92
C HIS A 158 -9.83 8.27 -10.80
N ALA A 159 -8.58 8.39 -10.35
CA ALA A 159 -7.51 8.96 -11.16
C ALA A 159 -7.22 8.08 -12.40
N SER A 160 -7.15 6.75 -12.26
CA SER A 160 -7.01 5.84 -13.42
C SER A 160 -8.14 6.01 -14.43
N LEU A 161 -9.39 6.12 -13.94
CA LEU A 161 -10.56 6.33 -14.80
C LEU A 161 -10.48 7.68 -15.53
N ARG A 162 -10.12 8.76 -14.84
CA ARG A 162 -9.93 10.09 -15.45
C ARG A 162 -8.81 10.10 -16.49
N ALA A 163 -7.76 9.33 -16.24
CA ALA A 163 -6.58 9.26 -17.10
C ALA A 163 -6.77 8.32 -18.30
N GLY A 164 -7.85 7.52 -18.35
CA GLY A 164 -8.08 6.56 -19.43
C GLY A 164 -7.11 5.37 -19.45
N ILE A 165 -6.48 5.05 -18.32
CA ILE A 165 -5.51 3.96 -18.21
C ILE A 165 -6.06 2.74 -17.46
N ALA A 166 -5.36 1.61 -17.55
CA ALA A 166 -5.66 0.44 -16.75
C ALA A 166 -5.70 0.75 -15.25
N MET A 167 -6.59 0.06 -14.53
CA MET A 167 -6.85 0.31 -13.11
C MET A 167 -5.57 0.18 -12.25
N VAL A 168 -5.19 1.27 -11.60
CA VAL A 168 -4.10 1.31 -10.61
C VAL A 168 -4.69 1.57 -9.23
N GLY A 169 -4.64 0.56 -8.37
CA GLY A 169 -5.06 0.69 -6.97
C GLY A 169 -3.92 1.11 -6.04
N ALA A 170 -4.27 1.51 -4.81
CA ALA A 170 -3.31 1.87 -3.77
C ALA A 170 -2.22 0.80 -3.52
N HIS A 171 -2.56 -0.49 -3.63
CA HIS A 171 -1.58 -1.57 -3.49
C HIS A 171 -0.56 -1.59 -4.63
N ARG A 172 -0.96 -1.33 -5.88
CA ARG A 172 -0.03 -1.28 -7.03
C ARG A 172 0.96 -0.13 -6.90
N LEU A 173 0.51 1.04 -6.43
CA LEU A 173 1.40 2.17 -6.12
C LEU A 173 2.42 1.82 -5.03
N ARG A 174 1.98 1.13 -3.98
CA ARG A 174 2.88 0.66 -2.92
C ARG A 174 3.85 -0.42 -3.39
N HIS A 175 3.38 -1.35 -4.22
CA HIS A 175 4.26 -2.38 -4.81
C HIS A 175 5.33 -1.75 -5.70
N ARG A 176 4.99 -0.72 -6.49
CA ARG A 176 5.98 0.03 -7.29
C ARG A 176 7.15 0.50 -6.44
N VAL A 177 6.88 1.14 -5.29
CA VAL A 177 7.94 1.67 -4.41
C VAL A 177 8.90 0.57 -3.96
N ALA A 178 8.37 -0.59 -3.54
CA ALA A 178 9.21 -1.72 -3.17
C ALA A 178 9.97 -2.34 -4.34
N CYS A 179 9.31 -2.55 -5.49
CA CYS A 179 9.95 -3.05 -6.70
C CYS A 179 11.08 -2.12 -7.15
N ARG A 180 10.93 -0.80 -6.99
CA ARG A 180 11.96 0.18 -7.34
C ARG A 180 13.20 0.06 -6.47
N VAL A 181 13.04 -0.06 -5.16
CA VAL A 181 14.17 -0.28 -4.23
C VAL A 181 14.95 -1.53 -4.62
N LEU A 182 14.27 -2.64 -4.91
CA LEU A 182 14.93 -3.88 -5.33
C LEU A 182 15.63 -3.72 -6.70
N ALA A 183 14.98 -3.04 -7.64
CA ALA A 183 15.56 -2.77 -8.97
C ALA A 183 16.81 -1.87 -8.88
N ASP A 184 16.85 -0.96 -7.91
CA ASP A 184 17.99 -0.09 -7.62
C ASP A 184 19.08 -0.80 -6.79
N GLY A 185 18.95 -2.11 -6.54
CA GLY A 185 19.93 -2.95 -5.84
C GLY A 185 19.75 -3.01 -4.32
N GLY A 186 18.67 -2.44 -3.78
CA GLY A 186 18.32 -2.54 -2.37
C GLY A 186 17.86 -3.94 -1.97
N SER A 187 17.92 -4.21 -0.67
CA SER A 187 17.59 -5.47 -0.02
C SER A 187 16.12 -5.56 0.41
N LEU A 188 15.65 -6.78 0.66
CA LEU A 188 14.32 -7.00 1.25
C LEU A 188 14.17 -6.37 2.65
N ALA A 189 15.26 -6.18 3.38
CA ALA A 189 15.26 -5.49 4.66
C ALA A 189 14.97 -3.99 4.48
N GLU A 190 15.63 -3.34 3.53
CA GLU A 190 15.37 -1.94 3.18
C GLU A 190 13.95 -1.75 2.64
N VAL A 191 13.43 -2.71 1.85
CA VAL A 191 12.02 -2.72 1.45
C VAL A 191 11.09 -2.80 2.66
N ALA A 192 11.39 -3.68 3.63
CA ALA A 192 10.59 -3.85 4.85
C ALA A 192 10.58 -2.57 5.70
N GLU A 193 11.73 -1.93 5.82
CA GLU A 193 11.90 -0.66 6.53
C GLU A 193 11.15 0.47 5.83
N LEU A 194 11.41 0.69 4.53
CA LEU A 194 10.75 1.73 3.74
C LEU A 194 9.22 1.57 3.77
N LEU A 195 8.73 0.35 3.62
CA LEU A 195 7.30 0.07 3.65
C LEU A 195 6.73 -0.04 5.07
N ARG A 196 7.56 -0.01 6.12
CA ARG A 196 7.13 -0.10 7.52
C ARG A 196 6.33 -1.37 7.77
N HIS A 197 6.90 -2.51 7.37
CA HIS A 197 6.34 -3.81 7.63
C HIS A 197 6.67 -4.25 9.07
N ASN A 198 5.63 -4.56 9.85
CA ASN A 198 5.80 -5.14 11.20
C ASN A 198 6.11 -6.64 11.17
N ASP A 199 5.92 -7.27 10.02
CA ASP A 199 6.10 -8.71 9.85
C ASP A 199 6.89 -8.94 8.56
N HIS A 200 8.03 -9.62 8.69
CA HIS A 200 8.88 -9.99 7.56
C HIS A 200 8.13 -10.81 6.50
N ALA A 201 7.08 -11.56 6.89
CA ALA A 201 6.22 -12.27 5.95
C ALA A 201 5.49 -11.33 4.97
N SER A 202 5.26 -10.07 5.35
CA SER A 202 4.68 -9.06 4.46
C SER A 202 5.67 -8.59 3.39
N SER A 203 6.97 -8.65 3.67
CA SER A 203 8.03 -8.33 2.71
C SER A 203 8.43 -9.54 1.86
N ALA A 204 8.22 -10.77 2.35
CA ALA A 204 8.53 -12.01 1.64
C ALA A 204 7.85 -12.12 0.27
N ILE A 205 6.73 -11.42 0.05
CA ILE A 205 6.08 -11.36 -1.27
C ILE A 205 7.01 -10.78 -2.35
N TYR A 206 7.93 -9.89 -1.98
CA TYR A 206 8.84 -9.22 -2.91
C TYR A 206 10.09 -10.03 -3.25
N ALA A 207 10.40 -11.11 -2.52
CA ALA A 207 11.51 -12.00 -2.87
C ALA A 207 11.37 -12.58 -4.28
N LYS A 208 10.12 -12.68 -4.77
CA LYS A 208 9.79 -13.19 -6.12
C LYS A 208 10.18 -12.25 -7.26
N VAL A 209 10.42 -10.98 -6.96
CA VAL A 209 10.75 -9.95 -7.96
C VAL A 209 12.20 -9.47 -7.84
N ASP A 210 12.95 -10.00 -6.88
CA ASP A 210 14.39 -9.76 -6.73
C ASP A 210 15.18 -10.77 -7.59
N LEU A 211 15.27 -10.48 -8.89
CA LEU A 211 15.96 -11.36 -9.84
C LEU A 211 17.46 -11.47 -9.53
N THR A 212 18.06 -10.43 -8.96
CA THR A 212 19.47 -10.40 -8.57
C THR A 212 19.73 -11.40 -7.45
N ALA A 213 18.95 -11.37 -6.37
CA ALA A 213 19.07 -12.33 -5.27
C ALA A 213 18.70 -13.75 -5.72
N LEU A 214 17.69 -13.89 -6.60
CA LEU A 214 17.34 -15.19 -7.18
C LEU A 214 18.49 -15.78 -7.99
N ALA A 215 19.14 -14.99 -8.85
CA ALA A 215 20.26 -15.45 -9.68
C ALA A 215 21.41 -16.03 -8.85
N ALA A 216 21.68 -15.48 -7.66
CA ALA A 216 22.71 -15.99 -6.76
C ALA A 216 22.43 -17.39 -6.18
N VAL A 217 21.17 -17.82 -6.15
CA VAL A 217 20.75 -19.14 -5.63
C VAL A 217 20.29 -20.11 -6.71
N VAL A 218 20.22 -19.67 -7.98
CA VAL A 218 19.92 -20.54 -9.12
C VAL A 218 21.05 -21.56 -9.26
N ARG A 219 20.70 -22.84 -9.21
CA ARG A 219 21.63 -23.91 -9.57
C ARG A 219 21.73 -24.00 -11.09
N PRO A 220 22.92 -24.32 -11.65
CA PRO A 220 23.05 -24.58 -13.07
C PRO A 220 22.03 -25.62 -13.50
N TRP A 221 21.42 -25.39 -14.65
CA TRP A 221 20.54 -26.37 -15.26
C TRP A 221 21.36 -27.65 -15.47
N PRO A 222 20.86 -28.84 -15.10
CA PRO A 222 21.55 -30.09 -15.40
C PRO A 222 21.61 -30.21 -16.93
N MET A 223 22.75 -29.83 -17.50
CA MET A 223 23.08 -30.19 -18.87
C MET A 223 23.12 -31.72 -18.87
N ALA A 224 22.36 -32.34 -19.77
CA ALA A 224 22.53 -33.76 -20.03
C ALA A 224 24.01 -33.94 -20.39
N VAL A 225 24.76 -34.59 -19.50
CA VAL A 225 26.09 -35.09 -19.83
C VAL A 225 25.82 -36.06 -20.96
N GLY A 226 26.13 -35.64 -22.19
CA GLY A 226 26.18 -36.57 -23.30
C GLY A 226 27.17 -37.64 -22.90
N ASP A 227 26.73 -38.89 -22.95
CA ASP A 227 27.66 -40.01 -22.98
C ASP A 227 28.64 -39.73 -24.13
N ASP A 228 29.84 -39.28 -23.77
CA ASP A 228 31.03 -39.54 -24.57
C ASP A 228 31.21 -41.06 -24.51
N ASP A 229 30.46 -41.75 -25.37
CA ASP A 229 30.62 -43.16 -25.65
C ASP A 229 31.91 -43.27 -26.47
N THR A 230 33.02 -43.39 -25.74
CA THR A 230 34.26 -43.95 -26.28
C THR A 230 34.02 -45.38 -26.72
N ALA A 231 33.91 -45.59 -28.04
CA ALA A 231 34.26 -46.83 -28.72
C ALA A 231 34.65 -46.56 -30.17
#